data_AF-A0A3D6ERT9-F1
#
_entry.id   AF-A0A3D6ERT9-F1
#
_cell.length_a   1.000
_cell.length_b   1.000
_cell.length_c   1.000
_cell.angle_alpha   90.00
_cell.angle_beta   90.00
_cell.angle_gamma   90.00
#
_symmetry.space_group_name_H-M   'P 1'
#
loop_
_entity.id
_entity.type
_entity.pdbx_description
1 polymer ?
#
loop_
_entity_poly.entity_id
_entity_poly.type
_entity_poly.pdbx_seq_one_letter_code
_entity_poly.pdbx_strand_id
1 'polypeptide(L)'
;NLSTARSLERSKEVGIRKSIGADRNSLIFQFLGESFIITILSVMVAAGIVVLALPGMVDFTGMELAIQNFVNGQTIPYIIAGVLVIALVAGSYPALVLSRFSAVAVLKGVTTSERGGINLRKVLVVFQFSLSIALIAGTIIVYTQMNHLLDKDLGFDKERMLILDYNYDGEVNNTSVALKI
;
A
#
# COMPACT_ATOMS: atom_id res chain seq x y z
N ASN A 1 -9.08 9.72 -15.45
CA ASN A 1 -8.88 10.17 -16.85
C ASN A 1 -7.51 10.79 -17.15
N LEU A 2 -6.67 11.12 -16.16
CA LEU A 2 -5.29 11.59 -16.38
C LEU A 2 -4.38 10.54 -17.06
N SER A 3 -4.62 9.25 -16.81
CA SER A 3 -3.80 8.15 -17.36
C SER A 3 -3.92 8.02 -18.88
N THR A 4 -5.07 8.33 -19.48
CA THR A 4 -5.28 8.29 -20.94
C THR A 4 -4.52 9.41 -21.62
N ALA A 5 -4.56 10.63 -21.07
CA ALA A 5 -3.78 11.77 -21.55
C ALA A 5 -2.26 11.49 -21.47
N ARG A 6 -1.76 11.05 -20.30
CA ARG A 6 -0.34 10.66 -20.13
C ARG A 6 0.08 9.53 -21.07
N SER A 7 -0.79 8.56 -21.32
CA SER A 7 -0.46 7.45 -22.24
C SER A 7 -0.33 7.91 -23.68
N LEU A 8 -1.13 8.89 -24.11
CA LEU A 8 -1.02 9.48 -25.44
C LEU A 8 0.32 10.22 -25.60
N GLU A 9 0.70 11.02 -24.60
CA GLU A 9 1.99 11.74 -24.58
C GLU A 9 3.18 10.76 -24.62
N ARG A 10 3.17 9.74 -23.76
CA ARG A 10 4.24 8.73 -23.74
C ARG A 10 4.29 7.89 -25.01
N SER A 11 3.15 7.65 -25.67
CA SER A 11 3.13 6.93 -26.95
C SER A 11 3.83 7.73 -28.04
N LYS A 12 3.66 9.07 -28.07
CA LYS A 12 4.40 9.96 -28.99
C LYS A 12 5.90 9.94 -28.70
N GLU A 13 6.30 10.04 -27.43
CA GLU A 13 7.70 9.96 -27.00
C GLU A 13 8.37 8.66 -27.46
N VAL A 14 7.70 7.52 -27.25
CA VAL A 14 8.20 6.20 -27.69
C VAL A 14 8.26 6.09 -29.21
N GLY A 15 7.27 6.65 -29.92
CA GLY A 15 7.25 6.71 -31.38
C GLY A 15 8.44 7.49 -31.96
N ILE A 16 8.76 8.63 -31.35
CA ILE A 16 9.93 9.45 -31.72
C ILE A 16 11.23 8.67 -31.44
N ARG A 17 11.38 8.07 -30.25
CA ARG A 17 12.58 7.29 -29.91
C ARG A 17 12.81 6.11 -30.85
N LYS A 18 11.77 5.36 -31.19
CA LYS A 18 11.86 4.25 -32.15
C LYS A 18 12.19 4.73 -33.57
N SER A 19 11.72 5.91 -33.98
CA SER A 19 12.07 6.48 -35.29
C SER A 19 13.55 6.88 -35.40
N ILE A 20 14.19 7.17 -34.26
CA ILE A 20 15.62 7.49 -34.16
C ILE A 20 16.46 6.22 -33.90
N GLY A 21 15.84 5.03 -33.90
CA GLY A 21 16.54 3.74 -33.77
C GLY A 21 16.62 3.16 -32.36
N ALA A 22 15.86 3.68 -31.38
CA ALA A 22 15.82 3.08 -30.05
C ALA A 22 15.27 1.65 -30.09
N ASP A 23 16.01 0.71 -29.52
CA ASP A 23 15.62 -0.69 -29.45
C ASP A 23 14.54 -0.91 -28.37
N ARG A 24 13.85 -2.04 -28.50
CA ARG A 24 12.73 -2.40 -27.61
C ARG A 24 13.16 -2.59 -26.16
N ASN A 25 14.33 -3.17 -25.93
CA ASN A 25 14.84 -3.48 -24.60
C ASN A 25 15.30 -2.20 -23.89
N SER A 26 15.94 -1.25 -24.58
CA SER A 26 16.28 0.06 -24.01
C SER A 26 15.04 0.78 -23.44
N LEU A 27 13.92 0.77 -24.18
CA LEU A 27 12.65 1.34 -23.70
C LEU A 27 12.09 0.59 -22.49
N ILE A 28 12.20 -0.74 -22.47
CA ILE A 28 11.73 -1.56 -21.34
C ILE A 28 12.55 -1.26 -20.09
N PHE A 29 13.88 -1.26 -20.18
CA PHE A 29 14.76 -0.95 -19.04
C PHE A 29 14.56 0.47 -18.52
N GLN A 30 14.33 1.45 -19.39
CA GLN A 30 14.02 2.81 -18.99
C GLN A 30 12.72 2.87 -18.16
N PHE A 31 11.64 2.26 -18.63
CA PHE A 31 10.35 2.29 -17.92
C PHE A 31 10.35 1.48 -16.62
N LEU A 32 11.06 0.35 -16.58
CA LEU A 32 11.25 -0.41 -15.35
C LEU A 32 12.08 0.40 -14.34
N GLY A 33 13.17 1.04 -14.78
CA GLY A 33 14.01 1.88 -13.93
C GLY A 33 13.25 3.07 -13.34
N GLU A 34 12.44 3.74 -14.15
CA GLU A 34 11.58 4.84 -13.66
C GLU A 34 10.56 4.34 -12.61
N SER A 35 9.93 3.20 -12.87
CA SER A 35 8.97 2.59 -11.94
C SER A 35 9.64 2.20 -10.62
N PHE A 36 10.87 1.69 -10.69
CA PHE A 36 11.67 1.33 -9.52
C PHE A 36 12.02 2.56 -8.66
N ILE A 37 12.48 3.66 -9.29
CA ILE A 37 12.78 4.92 -8.58
C ILE A 37 11.52 5.48 -7.90
N ILE A 38 10.40 5.51 -8.61
CA ILE A 38 9.11 5.97 -8.05
C ILE A 38 8.69 5.10 -6.87
N THR A 39 8.88 3.78 -6.97
CA THR A 39 8.53 2.84 -5.89
C THR A 39 9.40 3.08 -4.65
N ILE A 40 10.71 3.28 -4.80
CA ILE A 40 11.61 3.60 -3.69
C ILE A 40 11.18 4.91 -3.00
N LEU A 41 10.96 5.98 -3.78
CA LEU A 41 10.51 7.27 -3.24
C LEU A 41 9.18 7.13 -2.49
N SER A 42 8.25 6.35 -3.03
CA SER A 42 6.95 6.09 -2.39
C SER A 42 7.11 5.35 -1.06
N VAL A 43 8.01 4.37 -0.98
CA VAL A 43 8.29 3.66 0.27
C VAL A 43 8.94 4.58 1.31
N MET A 44 9.84 5.47 0.90
CA MET A 44 10.41 6.47 1.83
C MET A 44 9.34 7.40 2.40
N VAL A 45 8.43 7.89 1.54
CA VAL A 45 7.32 8.73 1.99
C VAL A 45 6.37 7.95 2.90
N ALA A 46 6.04 6.71 2.55
CA ALA A 46 5.20 5.84 3.36
C ALA A 46 5.80 5.58 4.75
N ALA A 47 7.11 5.32 4.82
CA ALA A 47 7.81 5.16 6.10
C ALA A 47 7.69 6.42 6.97
N GLY A 48 7.84 7.61 6.39
CA GLY A 48 7.63 8.87 7.09
C GLY A 48 6.20 9.03 7.62
N ILE A 49 5.20 8.69 6.79
CA ILE A 49 3.78 8.74 7.21
C ILE A 49 3.51 7.76 8.35
N VAL A 50 4.05 6.54 8.29
CA VAL A 50 3.87 5.54 9.35
C VAL A 50 4.42 6.04 10.68
N VAL A 51 5.61 6.64 10.70
CA VAL A 51 6.20 7.19 11.92
C VAL A 51 5.34 8.32 12.50
N LEU A 52 4.77 9.18 11.66
CA LEU A 52 3.90 10.27 12.10
C LEU A 52 2.51 9.80 12.56
N ALA A 53 2.00 8.72 11.97
CA ALA A 53 0.69 8.16 12.30
C ALA A 53 0.72 7.23 13.52
N LEU A 54 1.88 6.69 13.87
CA LEU A 54 2.05 5.72 14.95
C LEU A 54 1.56 6.23 16.32
N PRO A 55 1.85 7.48 16.77
CA PRO A 55 1.33 7.97 18.04
C PRO A 55 -0.20 8.01 18.06
N GLY A 56 -0.83 8.47 16.97
CA GLY A 56 -2.28 8.47 16.85
C GLY A 56 -2.89 7.06 16.87
N MET A 57 -2.15 6.05 16.39
CA MET A 57 -2.57 4.65 16.48
C MET A 57 -2.49 4.11 17.91
N VAL A 58 -1.46 4.51 18.68
CA VAL A 58 -1.33 4.17 20.11
C VAL A 58 -2.50 4.76 20.90
N ASP A 59 -2.79 6.05 20.70
CA ASP A 59 -3.91 6.72 21.38
C ASP A 59 -5.27 6.10 20.99
N PHE A 60 -5.43 5.72 19.72
CA PHE A 60 -6.67 5.13 19.22
C PHE A 60 -6.92 3.70 19.71
N THR A 61 -5.86 2.90 19.88
CA THR A 61 -5.99 1.48 20.25
C THR A 61 -5.72 1.20 21.73
N GLY A 62 -5.09 2.13 22.44
CA GLY A 62 -4.61 1.91 23.81
C GLY A 62 -3.49 0.88 23.92
N MET A 63 -2.88 0.46 22.79
CA MET A 63 -1.79 -0.53 22.75
C MET A 63 -0.45 0.17 22.57
N GLU A 64 0.57 -0.26 23.33
CA GLU A 64 1.95 0.21 23.12
C GLU A 64 2.53 -0.38 21.83
N LEU A 65 2.45 0.39 20.75
CA LEU A 65 3.04 0.06 19.46
C LEU A 65 4.41 0.73 19.36
N ALA A 66 5.48 -0.02 19.60
CA ALA A 66 6.85 0.47 19.40
C ALA A 66 7.33 0.21 17.96
N ILE A 67 7.95 1.21 17.32
CA ILE A 67 8.55 1.09 15.97
C ILE A 67 9.58 -0.06 15.91
N GLN A 68 10.27 -0.33 17.02
CA GLN A 68 11.26 -1.40 17.15
C GLN A 68 10.66 -2.79 16.89
N ASN A 69 9.37 -2.98 17.14
CA ASN A 69 8.68 -4.24 16.88
C ASN A 69 8.42 -4.45 15.38
N PHE A 70 8.34 -3.37 14.60
CA PHE A 70 8.09 -3.41 13.16
C PHE A 70 9.38 -3.47 12.34
N VAL A 71 10.45 -2.81 12.79
CA VAL A 71 11.74 -2.78 12.10
C VAL A 71 12.68 -3.83 12.70
N ASN A 72 12.46 -5.09 12.35
CA ASN A 72 13.32 -6.21 12.73
C ASN A 72 14.07 -6.76 11.49
N GLY A 73 15.15 -7.51 11.71
CA GLY A 73 15.96 -8.14 10.64
C GLY A 73 15.15 -9.08 9.72
N GLN A 74 13.99 -9.55 10.19
CA GLN A 74 13.04 -10.33 9.39
C GLN A 74 12.14 -9.47 8.50
N THR A 75 11.83 -8.22 8.86
CA THR A 75 10.92 -7.34 8.10
C THR A 75 11.60 -6.75 6.85
N ILE A 76 12.88 -6.43 6.96
CA ILE A 76 13.68 -5.83 5.88
C ILE A 76 13.61 -6.64 4.56
N PRO A 77 13.85 -7.97 4.55
CA PRO A 77 13.76 -8.74 3.31
C PRO A 77 12.34 -8.74 2.71
N TYR A 78 11.28 -8.70 3.53
CA TYR A 78 9.91 -8.58 3.01
C TYR A 78 9.65 -7.22 2.36
N ILE A 79 10.17 -6.13 2.93
CA ILE A 79 10.05 -4.79 2.33
C ILE A 79 10.80 -4.76 0.99
N ILE A 80 12.02 -5.28 0.93
CA ILE A 80 12.81 -5.33 -0.31
C ILE A 80 12.09 -6.19 -1.37
N ALA A 81 11.62 -7.38 -0.99
CA ALA A 81 10.86 -8.24 -1.89
C ALA A 81 9.58 -7.55 -2.40
N GLY A 82 8.87 -6.84 -1.51
CA GLY A 82 7.69 -6.05 -1.86
C GLY A 82 8.00 -4.94 -2.86
N VAL A 83 9.07 -4.17 -2.64
CA VAL A 83 9.53 -3.12 -3.57
C VAL A 83 9.82 -3.70 -4.94
N LEU A 84 10.54 -4.81 -5.02
CA LEU A 84 10.88 -5.46 -6.29
C LEU A 84 9.63 -5.95 -7.01
N VAL A 85 8.71 -6.63 -6.31
CA VAL A 85 7.47 -7.14 -6.89
C VAL A 85 6.59 -5.98 -7.38
N ILE A 86 6.42 -4.93 -6.59
CA ILE A 86 5.59 -3.77 -6.97
C ILE A 86 6.20 -3.05 -8.16
N ALA A 87 7.51 -2.77 -8.14
CA ALA A 87 8.19 -2.09 -9.22
C ALA A 87 8.11 -2.88 -10.54
N LEU A 88 8.28 -4.20 -10.48
CA LEU A 88 8.15 -5.08 -11.63
C LEU A 88 6.71 -5.12 -12.15
N VAL A 89 5.71 -5.35 -11.29
CA VAL A 89 4.31 -5.45 -11.71
C VAL A 89 3.82 -4.12 -12.27
N ALA A 90 4.08 -3.01 -11.58
CA ALA A 90 3.66 -1.67 -12.00
C ALA A 90 4.39 -1.21 -13.27
N GLY A 91 5.69 -1.51 -13.40
CA GLY A 91 6.51 -1.13 -14.56
C GLY A 91 6.33 -2.03 -15.78
N SER A 92 5.94 -3.29 -15.58
CA SER A 92 5.73 -4.25 -16.68
C SER A 92 4.58 -3.83 -17.59
N TYR A 93 3.50 -3.26 -17.05
CA TYR A 93 2.35 -2.82 -17.84
C TYR A 93 2.74 -1.74 -18.89
N PRO A 94 3.30 -0.58 -18.51
CA PRO A 94 3.73 0.42 -19.49
C PRO A 94 4.87 -0.12 -20.37
N ALA A 95 5.84 -0.86 -19.81
CA ALA A 95 6.96 -1.39 -20.60
C ALA A 95 6.50 -2.33 -21.72
N LEU A 96 5.58 -3.26 -21.44
CA LEU A 96 5.09 -4.22 -22.44
C LEU A 96 4.10 -3.59 -23.41
N VAL A 97 3.24 -2.69 -22.96
CA VAL A 97 2.23 -2.04 -23.81
C VAL A 97 2.88 -1.00 -24.72
N LEU A 98 3.72 -0.09 -24.19
CA LEU A 98 4.35 0.96 -25.00
C LEU A 98 5.45 0.42 -25.91
N SER A 99 6.23 -0.57 -25.46
CA SER A 99 7.29 -1.16 -26.30
C SER A 99 6.74 -1.93 -27.52
N ARG A 100 5.44 -2.23 -27.59
CA ARG A 100 4.81 -2.89 -28.75
C ARG A 100 4.26 -1.92 -29.80
N PHE A 101 4.19 -0.62 -29.53
CA PHE A 101 3.73 0.36 -30.53
C PHE A 101 4.75 0.49 -31.67
N SER A 102 4.28 0.37 -32.92
CA SER A 102 5.08 0.66 -34.10
C SER A 102 5.07 2.16 -34.38
N ALA A 103 6.25 2.74 -34.66
CA ALA A 103 6.40 4.18 -34.92
C ALA A 103 5.49 4.68 -36.06
N VAL A 104 5.26 3.82 -37.06
CA VAL A 104 4.40 4.10 -38.22
C VAL A 104 2.93 4.30 -37.84
N ALA A 105 2.39 3.51 -36.91
CA ALA A 105 1.00 3.64 -36.45
C ALA A 105 0.80 4.89 -35.57
N VAL A 106 1.80 5.23 -34.74
CA VAL A 106 1.77 6.42 -33.88
C VAL A 106 1.85 7.71 -34.70
N LEU A 107 2.68 7.75 -35.75
CA LEU A 107 2.90 8.94 -36.59
C LEU A 107 1.79 9.17 -37.64
N LYS A 108 1.14 8.11 -38.14
CA LYS A 108 0.01 8.25 -39.07
C LYS A 108 -1.31 8.64 -38.40
N GLY A 109 -1.37 8.73 -37.06
CA GLY A 109 -2.62 9.00 -36.33
C GLY A 109 -3.65 7.87 -36.42
N VAL A 110 -3.35 6.80 -37.17
CA VAL A 110 -4.14 5.57 -37.22
C VAL A 110 -3.82 4.81 -35.95
N THR A 111 -4.50 5.18 -34.87
CA THR A 111 -4.65 4.25 -33.75
C THR A 111 -5.32 3.01 -34.34
N THR A 112 -4.57 1.95 -34.58
CA THR A 112 -5.13 0.62 -34.84
C THR A 112 -5.76 0.16 -33.53
N SER A 113 -6.88 0.78 -33.20
CA SER A 113 -7.81 0.32 -32.21
C SER A 113 -8.59 -0.82 -32.85
N GLU A 114 -8.86 -1.83 -32.05
CA GLU A 114 -9.88 -2.87 -32.28
C GLU A 114 -9.43 -4.15 -33.01
N ARG A 115 -8.81 -5.04 -32.22
CA ARG A 115 -9.28 -6.43 -32.14
C ARG A 115 -9.56 -6.79 -30.67
N GLY A 116 -10.82 -6.66 -30.27
CA GLY A 116 -11.55 -7.59 -29.38
C GLY A 116 -11.02 -7.91 -27.98
N GLY A 117 -10.09 -7.15 -27.39
CA GLY A 117 -9.60 -7.41 -26.03
C GLY A 117 -10.21 -6.47 -25.00
N ILE A 118 -10.56 -6.99 -23.82
CA ILE A 118 -10.80 -6.15 -22.63
C ILE A 118 -9.55 -5.28 -22.44
N ASN A 119 -9.72 -3.97 -22.45
CA ASN A 119 -8.62 -3.04 -22.23
C ASN A 119 -8.09 -3.24 -20.81
N LEU A 120 -6.90 -3.83 -20.69
CA LEU A 120 -6.24 -4.13 -19.41
C LEU A 120 -6.18 -2.90 -18.49
N ARG A 121 -6.15 -1.69 -19.05
CA ARG A 121 -6.33 -0.43 -18.31
C ARG A 121 -7.66 -0.34 -17.56
N LYS A 122 -8.77 -0.64 -18.23
CA LYS A 122 -10.11 -0.60 -17.62
C LYS A 122 -10.17 -1.58 -16.45
N VAL A 123 -9.59 -2.77 -16.62
CA VAL A 123 -9.49 -3.77 -15.54
C VAL A 123 -8.66 -3.25 -14.36
N LEU A 124 -7.45 -2.73 -14.63
CA LEU A 124 -6.58 -2.18 -13.57
C LEU A 124 -7.26 -1.02 -12.81
N VAL A 125 -7.95 -0.13 -13.53
CA VAL A 125 -8.64 1.01 -12.90
C VAL A 125 -9.81 0.55 -12.03
N VAL A 126 -10.62 -0.39 -12.52
CA VAL A 126 -11.74 -0.96 -11.73
C VAL A 126 -11.19 -1.70 -10.50
N PHE A 127 -10.13 -2.49 -10.66
CA PHE A 127 -9.45 -3.17 -9.55
C PHE A 127 -8.91 -2.20 -8.51
N GLN A 128 -8.23 -1.13 -8.95
CA GLN A 128 -7.71 -0.09 -8.05
C GLN A 128 -8.83 0.56 -7.24
N PHE A 129 -9.91 1.02 -7.89
CA PHE A 129 -11.03 1.65 -7.19
C PHE A 129 -11.75 0.66 -6.27
N SER A 130 -11.94 -0.58 -6.70
CA SER A 130 -12.53 -1.63 -5.86
C SER A 130 -11.72 -1.85 -4.58
N LEU A 131 -10.39 -1.93 -4.70
CA LEU A 131 -9.50 -2.10 -3.55
C LEU A 131 -9.55 -0.88 -2.62
N SER A 132 -9.53 0.34 -3.17
CA SER A 132 -9.64 1.56 -2.37
C SER A 132 -10.98 1.65 -1.62
N ILE A 133 -12.10 1.32 -2.28
CA ILE A 133 -13.43 1.31 -1.63
C ILE A 133 -13.46 0.25 -0.53
N ALA A 134 -12.92 -0.95 -0.78
CA ALA A 134 -12.86 -2.02 0.22
C ALA A 134 -12.02 -1.61 1.45
N LEU A 135 -10.86 -0.96 1.23
CA LEU A 135 -10.02 -0.46 2.33
C LEU A 135 -10.73 0.63 3.13
N ILE A 136 -11.35 1.62 2.47
CA ILE A 136 -12.10 2.68 3.15
C ILE A 136 -13.25 2.08 3.98
N ALA A 137 -14.04 1.18 3.39
CA ALA A 137 -15.12 0.49 4.09
C ALA A 137 -14.58 -0.31 5.29
N GLY A 138 -13.48 -1.05 5.11
CA GLY A 138 -12.83 -1.79 6.18
C GLY A 138 -12.35 -0.89 7.33
N THR A 139 -11.72 0.25 7.02
CA THR A 139 -11.30 1.24 8.02
C THR A 139 -12.49 1.79 8.80
N ILE A 140 -13.60 2.13 8.12
CA ILE A 140 -14.82 2.61 8.79
C ILE A 140 -15.39 1.53 9.71
N ILE A 141 -15.48 0.28 9.25
CA ILE A 141 -16.00 -0.84 10.05
C ILE A 141 -15.15 -1.04 11.31
N VAL A 142 -13.82 -1.10 11.17
CA VAL A 142 -12.90 -1.25 12.32
C VAL A 142 -13.03 -0.06 13.27
N TYR A 143 -13.11 1.15 12.72
CA TYR A 143 -13.30 2.37 13.52
C TYR A 143 -14.59 2.33 14.33
N THR A 144 -15.71 1.96 13.70
CA THR A 144 -17.01 1.82 14.37
C THR A 144 -17.00 0.70 15.40
N GLN A 145 -16.34 -0.43 15.12
CA GLN A 145 -16.18 -1.52 16.09
C GLN A 145 -15.38 -1.08 17.31
N MET A 146 -14.28 -0.36 17.12
CA MET A 146 -13.47 0.16 18.21
C MET A 146 -14.27 1.14 19.08
N ASN A 147 -15.01 2.06 18.45
CA ASN A 147 -15.82 3.02 19.17
C ASN A 147 -16.94 2.33 19.97
N HIS A 148 -17.57 1.29 19.41
CA HIS A 148 -18.53 0.47 20.16
C HIS A 148 -17.89 -0.32 21.30
N LEU A 149 -16.65 -0.78 21.19
CA LEU A 149 -15.94 -1.44 22.30
C LEU A 149 -15.58 -0.46 23.43
N LEU A 150 -15.30 0.80 23.09
CA LEU A 150 -14.98 1.86 24.05
C LEU A 150 -16.23 2.41 24.75
N ASP A 151 -17.34 2.61 24.04
CA ASP A 151 -18.61 3.16 24.58
C ASP A 151 -19.52 2.11 25.24
N LYS A 152 -19.31 0.82 24.96
CA LYS A 152 -20.14 -0.24 25.54
C LYS A 152 -19.72 -0.46 26.98
N ASP A 153 -20.57 0.05 27.87
CA ASP A 153 -20.55 -0.18 29.32
C ASP A 153 -20.19 -1.65 29.59
N LEU A 154 -18.96 -1.88 30.08
CA LEU A 154 -18.43 -3.24 30.29
C LEU A 154 -19.23 -4.00 31.37
N GLY A 155 -20.21 -3.35 32.02
CA GLY A 155 -20.94 -3.88 33.16
C GLY A 155 -20.05 -4.03 34.40
N PHE A 156 -18.78 -3.62 34.30
CA PHE A 156 -17.80 -3.56 35.37
C PHE A 156 -17.02 -2.25 35.26
N ASP A 157 -17.17 -1.45 36.31
CA ASP A 157 -16.44 -0.21 36.53
C ASP A 157 -14.95 -0.56 36.77
N LYS A 158 -14.09 -0.30 35.77
CA LYS A 158 -12.64 -0.52 35.86
C LYS A 158 -12.03 0.25 37.04
N GLU A 159 -12.66 1.34 37.50
CA GLU A 159 -12.20 2.16 38.62
C GLU A 159 -12.69 1.63 39.98
N ARG A 160 -13.61 0.66 40.00
CA ARG A 160 -14.15 0.02 41.22
C ARG A 160 -14.05 -1.50 41.19
N MET A 161 -12.93 -2.03 40.70
CA MET A 161 -12.64 -3.46 40.87
C MET A 161 -12.30 -3.74 42.34
N LEU A 162 -13.28 -4.21 43.11
CA LEU A 162 -13.10 -4.59 44.51
C LEU A 162 -12.53 -6.00 44.54
N ILE A 163 -11.20 -6.09 44.64
CA ILE A 163 -10.48 -7.37 44.78
C ILE A 163 -10.77 -7.90 46.19
N LEU A 164 -11.68 -8.86 46.30
CA LEU A 164 -11.93 -9.57 47.56
C LEU A 164 -10.92 -10.71 47.67
N ASP A 165 -9.89 -10.48 48.49
CA ASP A 165 -8.87 -11.47 48.83
C ASP A 165 -9.48 -12.48 49.83
N TYR A 166 -10.08 -13.56 49.31
CA TYR A 166 -10.63 -14.63 50.14
C TYR A 166 -9.58 -15.72 50.33
N ASN A 167 -8.49 -15.38 50.99
CA ASN A 167 -7.66 -16.20 51.88
C ASN A 167 -6.36 -15.44 52.15
N TYR A 168 -6.00 -15.32 53.43
CA TYR A 168 -4.73 -14.78 53.89
C TYR A 168 -3.59 -15.73 53.50
N ASP A 169 -3.27 -15.80 52.20
CA ASP A 169 -2.13 -16.56 51.70
C ASP A 169 -1.13 -15.62 51.05
N GLY A 170 0.05 -15.53 51.67
CA GLY A 170 1.07 -14.51 51.38
C GLY A 170 1.66 -14.54 49.97
N GLU A 171 1.30 -15.54 49.16
CA GLU A 171 1.75 -15.69 47.77
C GLU A 171 0.91 -14.89 46.75
N VAL A 172 -0.33 -14.52 47.08
CA VAL A 172 -1.23 -13.85 46.11
C VAL A 172 -0.92 -12.35 45.96
N ASN A 173 -0.36 -11.71 46.99
CA ASN A 173 -0.05 -10.28 46.99
C ASN A 173 1.13 -9.90 46.05
N ASN A 174 2.02 -10.85 45.73
CA ASN A 174 3.08 -10.57 44.75
C ASN A 174 2.56 -10.63 43.30
N THR A 175 1.47 -11.35 43.06
CA THR A 175 0.89 -11.54 41.73
C THR A 175 -0.09 -10.42 41.37
N SER A 176 -0.75 -9.82 42.36
CA SER A 176 -1.63 -8.65 42.17
C SER A 176 -0.86 -7.36 41.86
N VAL A 177 0.37 -7.22 42.35
CA VAL A 177 1.27 -6.10 41.98
C VAL A 177 1.79 -6.26 40.53
N ALA A 178 1.95 -7.50 40.04
CA ALA A 178 2.37 -7.76 38.66
C ALA A 178 1.30 -7.45 37.61
N LEU A 179 0.01 -7.40 38.00
CA LEU A 179 -1.10 -6.99 37.14
C LEU A 179 -1.33 -5.47 37.12
N LYS A 180 -0.49 -4.70 37.83
CA LYS A 180 -0.52 -3.24 37.89
C LYS A 180 0.46 -2.56 36.90
N ILE A 181 1.01 -3.30 35.94
CA ILE A 181 1.85 -2.77 34.85
C ILE A 181 1.13 -3.00 33.52
#